data_AF-A0A645C7Y0-F1
#
_entry.id   AF-A0A645C7Y0-F1
#
_cell.length_a   1.000
_cell.length_b   1.000
_cell.length_c   1.000
_cell.angle_alpha   90.00
_cell.angle_beta   90.00
_cell.angle_gamma   90.00
#
_symmetry.space_group_name_H-M   'P 1'
#
loop_
_entity.id
_entity.type
_entity.pdbx_description
1 polymer ?
#
loop_
_entity_poly.entity_id
_entity_poly.type
_entity_poly.pdbx_seq_one_letter_code
_entity_poly.pdbx_strand_id
1 'polypeptide(L)'
;MDSLRGETGRKSLGLPPRRCLVCGRPAAECVAGRTHGTGEVRASVDRLLSVPGGVPGEGPVSAIGETARKAVLFETVAFPKPGLVDPLSRGAHGDMDCFTFLASSAALAPVWERFARLGFRFGGDDPAGLLPSLREEGIRAERMMFSATGGINTHKGLIFSLGILCASAGMIASEGIPLSPEVCASRGAAIVRGITGRDFASLKGTADGRPLTAGERFYLSDGVTGIRGEAERGFPSVTGTGLPSLRSSLAKGLSLNDAMVDGLLALMTVVEDTNILSRGGREGERIVRENAVYALEVGGMGSKEGKEAVREMNGLFTRCNLSPGGSADLLAVTVFLHLLTPASG
;
A
#
# COMPACT_ATOMS: atom_id res chain seq x y z
N MET A 1 -26.04 37.28 49.71
CA MET A 1 -24.87 36.38 49.83
C MET A 1 -24.72 35.67 48.49
N ASP A 2 -24.16 36.37 47.51
CA ASP A 2 -24.13 35.90 46.13
C ASP A 2 -22.72 36.14 45.58
N SER A 3 -21.83 35.19 45.82
CA SER A 3 -20.48 35.19 45.25
C SER A 3 -19.91 33.79 45.36
N LEU A 4 -20.06 32.98 44.30
CA LEU A 4 -19.22 31.83 43.95
C LEU A 4 -19.70 31.24 42.60
N ARG A 5 -19.55 32.00 41.50
CA ARG A 5 -19.47 31.42 40.15
C ARG A 5 -18.06 31.67 39.63
N GLY A 6 -17.15 30.76 39.96
CA GLY A 6 -15.79 30.76 39.43
C GLY A 6 -15.82 30.68 37.91
N GLU A 7 -15.05 31.54 37.26
CA GLU A 7 -14.89 31.62 35.81
C GLU A 7 -14.14 30.37 35.27
N THR A 8 -14.86 29.25 35.11
CA THR A 8 -14.35 28.11 34.33
C THR A 8 -14.66 28.34 32.86
N GLY A 9 -13.81 29.11 32.18
CA GLY A 9 -13.92 29.40 30.76
C GLY A 9 -12.63 29.04 30.02
N ARG A 10 -12.71 28.80 28.71
CA ARG A 10 -11.51 28.51 27.88
C ARG A 10 -10.40 29.58 28.02
N LYS A 11 -10.78 30.82 28.32
CA LYS A 11 -9.88 31.94 28.59
C LYS A 11 -9.06 31.76 29.87
N SER A 12 -9.64 31.20 30.94
CA SER A 12 -8.89 30.88 32.16
C SER A 12 -7.98 29.65 32.01
N LEU A 13 -8.17 28.87 30.93
CA LEU A 13 -7.30 27.75 30.53
C LEU A 13 -6.29 28.11 29.43
N GLY A 14 -6.17 29.39 29.03
CA GLY A 14 -5.27 29.83 27.96
C GLY A 14 -5.64 29.31 26.55
N LEU A 15 -6.85 28.79 26.37
CA LEU A 15 -7.30 28.21 25.11
C LEU A 15 -8.01 29.25 24.23
N PRO A 16 -7.86 29.18 22.89
CA PRO A 16 -8.54 30.09 21.99
C PRO A 16 -10.08 29.92 22.04
N PRO A 17 -10.84 30.98 21.72
CA PRO A 17 -12.29 30.92 21.70
C PRO A 17 -12.79 29.86 20.70
N ARG A 18 -13.92 29.21 21.03
CA ARG A 18 -14.56 28.27 20.10
C ARG A 18 -15.00 29.03 18.85
N ARG A 19 -14.82 28.42 17.68
CA ARG A 19 -15.30 28.97 16.41
C ARG A 19 -16.73 28.49 16.12
N CYS A 20 -17.55 29.36 15.54
CA CYS A 20 -18.89 29.05 15.07
C CYS A 20 -18.80 28.03 13.93
N LEU A 21 -19.62 26.99 13.98
CA LEU A 21 -19.64 25.95 12.95
C LEU A 21 -20.09 26.51 11.59
N VAL A 22 -20.97 27.51 11.58
CA VAL A 22 -21.53 28.09 10.36
C VAL A 22 -20.61 29.12 9.71
N CYS A 23 -20.02 30.05 10.47
CA CYS A 23 -19.28 31.19 9.91
C CYS A 23 -17.82 31.35 10.41
N GLY A 24 -17.34 30.48 11.30
CA GLY A 24 -15.95 30.49 11.76
C GLY A 24 -15.55 31.63 12.72
N ARG A 25 -16.42 32.61 12.97
CA ARG A 25 -16.27 33.68 13.99
C ARG A 25 -16.35 33.12 15.42
N PRO A 26 -15.97 33.86 16.49
CA PRO A 26 -16.13 33.40 17.85
C PRO A 26 -17.57 32.96 18.15
N ALA A 27 -17.76 31.69 18.53
CA ALA A 27 -19.06 31.07 18.71
C ALA A 27 -19.91 31.81 19.77
N ALA A 28 -19.26 32.40 20.77
CA ALA A 28 -19.94 33.18 21.81
C ALA A 28 -20.69 34.40 21.23
N GLU A 29 -20.10 35.08 20.23
CA GLU A 29 -20.72 36.23 19.55
C GLU A 29 -21.94 35.78 18.75
N CYS A 30 -21.82 34.67 18.01
CA CYS A 30 -22.91 34.12 17.22
C CYS A 30 -24.08 33.61 18.09
N VAL A 31 -23.78 33.05 19.27
CA VAL A 31 -24.80 32.59 20.23
C VAL A 31 -25.50 33.77 20.88
N ALA A 32 -24.75 34.77 21.37
CA ALA A 32 -25.31 35.96 21.99
C ALA A 32 -26.16 36.77 21.00
N GLY A 33 -25.68 36.92 19.76
CA GLY A 33 -26.36 37.65 18.69
C GLY A 33 -27.43 36.85 17.95
N ARG A 34 -27.67 35.56 18.31
CA ARG A 34 -28.58 34.65 17.59
C ARG A 34 -28.40 34.69 16.07
N THR A 35 -27.15 34.76 15.63
CA THR A 35 -26.79 35.08 14.23
C THR A 35 -27.15 33.98 13.24
N HIS A 36 -27.37 32.75 13.72
CA HIS A 36 -27.71 31.60 12.88
C HIS A 36 -28.95 30.89 13.40
N GLY A 37 -29.82 30.48 12.49
CA GLY A 37 -30.98 29.66 12.80
C GLY A 37 -30.60 28.22 13.13
N THR A 38 -31.49 27.49 13.82
CA THR A 38 -31.29 26.07 14.13
C THR A 38 -31.12 25.22 12.87
N GLY A 39 -31.79 25.57 11.77
CA GLY A 39 -31.63 24.92 10.47
C GLY A 39 -30.22 25.08 9.88
N GLU A 40 -29.62 26.26 9.98
CA GLU A 40 -28.25 26.51 9.46
C GLU A 40 -27.19 25.81 10.30
N VAL A 41 -27.35 25.83 11.63
CA VAL A 41 -26.47 25.09 12.54
C VAL A 41 -26.57 23.59 12.27
N ARG A 42 -27.78 23.06 12.09
CA ARG A 42 -28.02 21.65 11.75
C ARG A 42 -27.39 21.30 10.40
N ALA A 43 -27.59 22.09 9.36
CA ALA A 43 -26.98 21.87 8.06
C ALA A 43 -25.43 21.91 8.11
N SER A 44 -24.85 22.75 8.98
CA SER A 44 -23.41 22.78 9.19
C SER A 44 -22.88 21.56 9.96
N VAL A 45 -23.63 21.09 10.96
CA VAL A 45 -23.31 19.85 11.70
C VAL A 45 -23.44 18.64 10.78
N ASP A 46 -24.54 18.54 10.05
CA ASP A 46 -24.78 17.47 9.08
C ASP A 46 -23.68 17.45 8.02
N ARG A 47 -23.22 18.62 7.54
CA ARG A 47 -22.07 18.71 6.62
C ARG A 47 -20.79 18.17 7.24
N LEU A 48 -20.48 18.52 8.50
CA LEU A 48 -19.30 18.03 9.22
C LEU A 48 -19.37 16.53 9.51
N LEU A 49 -20.55 16.01 9.81
CA LEU A 49 -20.79 14.59 10.07
C LEU A 49 -20.93 13.77 8.79
N SER A 50 -21.32 14.40 7.66
CA SER A 50 -21.45 13.76 6.34
C SER A 50 -20.12 13.57 5.64
N VAL A 51 -19.04 14.19 6.12
CA VAL A 51 -17.68 13.82 5.72
C VAL A 51 -17.37 12.51 6.44
N PRO A 52 -17.26 11.36 5.74
CA PRO A 52 -16.96 10.11 6.39
C PRO A 52 -15.59 10.22 7.07
N GLY A 53 -15.56 10.28 8.40
CA GLY A 53 -14.39 10.06 9.26
C GLY A 53 -13.14 10.92 9.04
N GLY A 54 -13.17 11.94 8.17
CA GLY A 54 -11.99 12.73 7.81
C GLY A 54 -11.83 13.99 8.67
N VAL A 55 -10.57 14.35 8.96
CA VAL A 55 -10.23 15.70 9.43
C VAL A 55 -10.57 16.70 8.30
N PRO A 56 -11.29 17.81 8.55
CA PRO A 56 -11.56 18.81 7.52
C PRO A 56 -10.26 19.25 6.83
N GLY A 57 -10.21 19.16 5.49
CA GLY A 57 -9.00 19.44 4.69
C GLY A 57 -8.18 18.20 4.29
N GLU A 58 -8.50 17.00 4.78
CA GLU A 58 -7.78 15.76 4.48
C GLU A 58 -8.57 14.80 3.55
N GLY A 59 -9.47 15.32 2.71
CA GLY A 59 -10.20 14.53 1.72
C GLY A 59 -9.30 13.59 0.88
N PRO A 60 -8.17 14.08 0.33
CA PRO A 60 -7.22 13.25 -0.40
C PRO A 60 -6.63 12.09 0.43
N VAL A 61 -6.38 12.29 1.72
CA VAL A 61 -5.83 11.26 2.62
C VAL A 61 -6.78 10.07 2.73
N SER A 62 -8.08 10.34 2.93
CA SER A 62 -9.10 9.29 2.99
C SER A 62 -9.24 8.57 1.65
N ALA A 63 -9.18 9.29 0.52
CA ALA A 63 -9.27 8.70 -0.81
C ALA A 63 -8.09 7.77 -1.10
N ILE A 64 -6.85 8.20 -0.79
CA ILE A 64 -5.64 7.38 -0.93
C ILE A 64 -5.74 6.11 -0.08
N GLY A 65 -6.14 6.27 1.20
CA GLY A 65 -6.31 5.13 2.11
C GLY A 65 -7.34 4.12 1.59
N GLU A 66 -8.47 4.59 1.07
CA GLU A 66 -9.51 3.73 0.50
C GLU A 66 -9.05 3.02 -0.78
N THR A 67 -8.33 3.71 -1.66
CA THR A 67 -7.75 3.10 -2.86
C THR A 67 -6.74 2.01 -2.50
N ALA A 68 -5.89 2.24 -1.49
CA ALA A 68 -4.95 1.24 -1.01
C ALA A 68 -5.67 0.01 -0.42
N ARG A 69 -6.72 0.20 0.40
CA ARG A 69 -7.55 -0.90 0.93
C ARG A 69 -8.11 -1.76 -0.20
N LYS A 70 -8.70 -1.13 -1.22
CA LYS A 70 -9.23 -1.84 -2.40
C LYS A 70 -8.15 -2.62 -3.11
N ALA A 71 -6.99 -2.02 -3.35
CA ALA A 71 -5.88 -2.68 -4.03
C ALA A 71 -5.40 -3.93 -3.31
N VAL A 72 -5.25 -3.88 -1.97
CA VAL A 72 -4.88 -5.05 -1.17
C VAL A 72 -5.96 -6.13 -1.21
N LEU A 73 -7.24 -5.76 -1.07
CA LEU A 73 -8.34 -6.73 -1.16
C LEU A 73 -8.44 -7.37 -2.55
N PHE A 74 -8.27 -6.58 -3.62
CA PHE A 74 -8.30 -7.07 -4.99
C PHE A 74 -7.15 -8.02 -5.27
N GLU A 75 -5.93 -7.71 -4.81
CA GLU A 75 -4.81 -8.64 -4.89
C GLU A 75 -5.13 -9.94 -4.15
N THR A 76 -5.65 -9.86 -2.91
CA THR A 76 -5.97 -11.04 -2.09
C THR A 76 -6.92 -12.00 -2.82
N VAL A 77 -7.91 -11.47 -3.54
CA VAL A 77 -8.95 -12.27 -4.20
C VAL A 77 -8.72 -12.53 -5.69
N ALA A 78 -7.69 -11.94 -6.30
CA ALA A 78 -7.35 -12.25 -7.69
C ALA A 78 -7.03 -13.73 -7.84
N PHE A 79 -7.51 -14.32 -8.94
CA PHE A 79 -7.35 -15.75 -9.21
C PHE A 79 -7.37 -16.06 -10.72
N PRO A 80 -6.69 -17.12 -11.17
CA PRO A 80 -5.73 -17.92 -10.42
C PRO A 80 -4.41 -17.15 -10.17
N LYS A 81 -3.79 -17.34 -9.00
CA LYS A 81 -2.44 -16.80 -8.71
C LYS A 81 -1.44 -17.95 -8.51
N PRO A 82 -0.73 -18.40 -9.55
CA PRO A 82 0.15 -19.56 -9.49
C PRO A 82 1.14 -19.52 -8.32
N GLY A 83 1.15 -20.56 -7.48
CA GLY A 83 2.07 -20.69 -6.35
C GLY A 83 1.78 -19.77 -5.16
N LEU A 84 0.76 -18.92 -5.25
CA LEU A 84 0.32 -17.98 -4.23
C LEU A 84 -1.01 -18.44 -3.61
N VAL A 85 -1.38 -17.79 -2.50
CA VAL A 85 -2.71 -17.93 -1.92
C VAL A 85 -3.71 -17.14 -2.76
N ASP A 86 -4.81 -17.78 -3.14
CA ASP A 86 -5.98 -17.17 -3.76
C ASP A 86 -7.27 -17.79 -3.15
N PRO A 87 -8.49 -17.38 -3.56
CA PRO A 87 -9.73 -17.92 -3.00
C PRO A 87 -9.93 -19.43 -3.19
N LEU A 88 -9.25 -20.06 -4.15
CA LEU A 88 -9.41 -21.47 -4.51
C LEU A 88 -8.19 -22.34 -4.15
N SER A 89 -7.06 -21.74 -3.79
CA SER A 89 -5.78 -22.40 -3.63
C SER A 89 -4.94 -21.77 -2.51
N ARG A 90 -4.24 -22.60 -1.73
CA ARG A 90 -3.19 -22.14 -0.80
C ARG A 90 -1.83 -21.97 -1.51
N GLY A 91 -1.75 -22.33 -2.79
CA GLY A 91 -0.52 -22.33 -3.57
C GLY A 91 0.56 -23.20 -2.93
N ALA A 92 1.78 -22.68 -2.87
CA ALA A 92 2.91 -23.35 -2.24
C ALA A 92 2.97 -23.21 -0.70
N HIS A 93 1.85 -22.84 -0.03
CA HIS A 93 1.83 -22.60 1.41
C HIS A 93 1.01 -23.64 2.17
N GLY A 94 1.51 -24.06 3.33
CA GLY A 94 0.81 -24.96 4.26
C GLY A 94 0.29 -24.27 5.53
N ASP A 95 0.75 -23.05 5.79
CA ASP A 95 0.51 -22.27 7.02
C ASP A 95 -0.55 -21.19 6.85
N MET A 96 -0.81 -20.71 5.64
CA MET A 96 -1.76 -19.63 5.34
C MET A 96 -2.79 -19.99 4.27
N ASP A 97 -3.90 -19.26 4.23
CA ASP A 97 -4.98 -19.38 3.25
C ASP A 97 -5.63 -18.01 2.96
N CYS A 98 -6.65 -17.97 2.11
CA CYS A 98 -7.32 -16.73 1.73
C CYS A 98 -7.90 -15.98 2.94
N PHE A 99 -8.44 -16.69 3.94
CA PHE A 99 -8.97 -16.07 5.16
C PHE A 99 -7.87 -15.45 6.03
N THR A 100 -6.68 -16.05 6.04
CA THR A 100 -5.49 -15.48 6.70
C THR A 100 -5.13 -14.14 6.06
N PHE A 101 -5.14 -14.06 4.72
CA PHE A 101 -4.92 -12.80 4.00
C PHE A 101 -6.03 -11.78 4.25
N LEU A 102 -7.31 -12.18 4.20
CA LEU A 102 -8.44 -11.29 4.49
C LEU A 102 -8.39 -10.72 5.91
N ALA A 103 -8.06 -11.54 6.92
CA ALA A 103 -7.87 -11.09 8.29
C ALA A 103 -6.74 -10.05 8.40
N SER A 104 -5.63 -10.29 7.70
CA SER A 104 -4.53 -9.35 7.61
C SER A 104 -4.95 -8.03 6.93
N SER A 105 -5.64 -8.10 5.79
CA SER A 105 -6.12 -6.95 5.03
C SER A 105 -7.08 -6.09 5.85
N ALA A 106 -7.98 -6.73 6.60
CA ALA A 106 -8.89 -6.05 7.52
C ALA A 106 -8.13 -5.33 8.65
N ALA A 107 -7.13 -5.99 9.25
CA ALA A 107 -6.31 -5.37 10.31
C ALA A 107 -5.48 -4.19 9.78
N LEU A 108 -4.98 -4.28 8.55
CA LEU A 108 -4.18 -3.23 7.93
C LEU A 108 -5.00 -2.09 7.34
N ALA A 109 -6.32 -2.24 7.19
CA ALA A 109 -7.18 -1.22 6.57
C ALA A 109 -6.96 0.23 7.08
N PRO A 110 -6.89 0.52 8.39
CA PRO A 110 -6.65 1.88 8.85
C PRO A 110 -5.21 2.37 8.67
N VAL A 111 -4.24 1.48 8.44
CA VAL A 111 -2.81 1.81 8.30
C VAL A 111 -2.55 2.67 7.07
N TRP A 112 -3.19 2.35 5.94
CA TRP A 112 -2.93 3.02 4.67
C TRP A 112 -3.22 4.51 4.71
N GLU A 113 -4.30 4.88 5.39
CA GLU A 113 -4.66 6.28 5.65
C GLU A 113 -3.66 6.97 6.58
N ARG A 114 -3.08 6.25 7.55
CA ARG A 114 -2.03 6.80 8.41
C ARG A 114 -0.75 7.08 7.63
N PHE A 115 -0.34 6.20 6.72
CA PHE A 115 0.77 6.48 5.80
C PHE A 115 0.50 7.69 4.90
N ALA A 116 -0.69 7.75 4.29
CA ALA A 116 -1.09 8.89 3.46
C ALA A 116 -1.07 10.21 4.26
N ARG A 117 -1.55 10.19 5.51
CA ARG A 117 -1.54 11.35 6.40
C ARG A 117 -0.14 11.81 6.77
N LEU A 118 0.77 10.87 7.04
CA LEU A 118 2.17 11.19 7.33
C LEU A 118 2.80 11.96 6.16
N GLY A 119 2.54 11.53 4.93
CA GLY A 119 2.95 12.24 3.73
C GLY A 119 2.28 13.60 3.56
N PHE A 120 0.95 13.64 3.70
CA PHE A 120 0.15 14.86 3.49
C PHE A 120 0.49 15.99 4.48
N ARG A 121 0.90 15.64 5.70
CA ARG A 121 1.29 16.61 6.73
C ARG A 121 2.80 16.86 6.79
N PHE A 122 3.57 16.27 5.88
CA PHE A 122 5.01 16.46 5.86
C PHE A 122 5.35 17.87 5.36
N GLY A 123 5.93 18.68 6.23
CA GLY A 123 6.35 20.06 5.92
C GLY A 123 7.86 20.25 5.80
N GLY A 124 8.63 19.17 5.63
CA GLY A 124 10.08 19.24 5.47
C GLY A 124 10.51 19.43 4.02
N ASP A 125 11.67 20.05 3.80
CA ASP A 125 12.18 20.33 2.45
C ASP A 125 12.70 19.09 1.72
N ASP A 126 13.31 18.13 2.43
CA ASP A 126 13.80 16.88 1.86
C ASP A 126 12.81 15.72 2.14
N PRO A 127 12.20 15.11 1.10
CA PRO A 127 11.31 13.96 1.27
C PRO A 127 11.91 12.80 2.06
N ALA A 128 13.24 12.62 2.04
CA ALA A 128 13.91 11.57 2.79
C ALA A 128 13.74 11.72 4.32
N GLY A 129 13.46 12.94 4.80
CA GLY A 129 13.15 13.23 6.20
C GLY A 129 11.87 12.55 6.70
N LEU A 130 10.99 12.08 5.80
CA LEU A 130 9.77 11.37 6.16
C LEU A 130 10.01 9.90 6.55
N LEU A 131 11.09 9.28 6.06
CA LEU A 131 11.36 7.85 6.19
C LEU A 131 11.35 7.33 7.66
N PRO A 132 11.92 8.04 8.66
CA PRO A 132 11.86 7.58 10.05
C PRO A 132 10.42 7.39 10.56
N SER A 133 9.53 8.33 10.25
CA SER A 133 8.11 8.25 10.64
C SER A 133 7.38 7.09 9.94
N LEU A 134 7.70 6.84 8.67
CA LEU A 134 7.15 5.69 7.95
C LEU A 134 7.64 4.36 8.53
N ARG A 135 8.88 4.28 9.02
CA ARG A 135 9.39 3.07 9.68
C ARG A 135 8.66 2.78 10.97
N GLU A 136 8.44 3.79 11.80
CA GLU A 136 7.68 3.63 13.03
C GLU A 136 6.25 3.12 12.76
N GLU A 137 5.57 3.70 11.77
CA GLU A 137 4.24 3.25 11.39
C GLU A 137 4.26 1.84 10.77
N GLY A 138 5.26 1.54 9.94
CA GLY A 138 5.47 0.20 9.37
C GLY A 138 5.66 -0.87 10.43
N ILE A 139 6.45 -0.61 11.48
CA ILE A 139 6.63 -1.54 12.60
C ILE A 139 5.30 -1.79 13.33
N ARG A 140 4.46 -0.76 13.51
CA ARG A 140 3.12 -0.91 14.10
C ARG A 140 2.22 -1.75 13.20
N ALA A 141 2.24 -1.49 11.89
CA ALA A 141 1.49 -2.23 10.90
C ALA A 141 1.89 -3.72 10.86
N GLU A 142 3.18 -4.02 10.91
CA GLU A 142 3.66 -5.41 11.00
C GLU A 142 3.13 -6.11 12.24
N ARG A 143 3.12 -5.45 13.41
CA ARG A 143 2.56 -6.03 14.64
C ARG A 143 1.06 -6.30 14.53
N MET A 144 0.31 -5.38 13.90
CA MET A 144 -1.12 -5.57 13.65
C MET A 144 -1.37 -6.76 12.72
N MET A 145 -0.60 -6.87 11.63
CA MET A 145 -0.63 -8.00 10.71
C MET A 145 -0.36 -9.31 11.46
N PHE A 146 0.78 -9.43 12.14
CA PHE A 146 1.15 -10.66 12.86
C PHE A 146 0.13 -11.04 13.94
N SER A 147 -0.44 -10.06 14.65
CA SER A 147 -1.49 -10.35 15.63
C SER A 147 -2.76 -10.89 14.99
N ALA A 148 -3.14 -10.41 13.79
CA ALA A 148 -4.33 -10.86 13.09
C ALA A 148 -4.16 -12.23 12.40
N THR A 149 -2.92 -12.60 12.10
CA THR A 149 -2.57 -13.82 11.36
C THR A 149 -1.95 -14.92 12.23
N GLY A 150 -1.96 -14.77 13.56
CA GLY A 150 -1.35 -15.76 14.46
C GLY A 150 0.16 -15.90 14.29
N GLY A 151 0.86 -14.83 13.88
CA GLY A 151 2.31 -14.82 13.68
C GLY A 151 2.75 -15.11 12.24
N ILE A 152 1.83 -15.32 11.31
CA ILE A 152 2.16 -15.61 9.91
C ILE A 152 2.44 -14.32 9.13
N ASN A 153 3.49 -14.33 8.31
CA ASN A 153 3.82 -13.22 7.43
C ASN A 153 3.00 -13.26 6.12
N THR A 154 2.06 -12.34 5.97
CA THR A 154 1.21 -12.21 4.76
C THR A 154 1.58 -11.01 3.89
N HIS A 155 1.72 -9.81 4.49
CA HIS A 155 1.81 -8.53 3.78
C HIS A 155 3.03 -7.68 4.18
N LYS A 156 4.08 -8.26 4.77
CA LYS A 156 5.22 -7.45 5.28
C LYS A 156 5.91 -6.63 4.19
N GLY A 157 6.15 -7.21 3.02
CA GLY A 157 6.74 -6.47 1.89
C GLY A 157 5.77 -5.42 1.34
N LEU A 158 4.48 -5.76 1.26
CA LEU A 158 3.43 -4.82 0.84
C LEU A 158 3.29 -3.61 1.78
N ILE A 159 3.36 -3.80 3.11
CA ILE A 159 3.32 -2.71 4.09
C ILE A 159 4.40 -1.67 3.78
N PHE A 160 5.61 -2.12 3.45
CA PHE A 160 6.70 -1.23 3.07
C PHE A 160 6.39 -0.50 1.75
N SER A 161 6.13 -1.23 0.68
CA SER A 161 5.98 -0.67 -0.67
C SER A 161 4.76 0.23 -0.81
N LEU A 162 3.60 -0.27 -0.40
CA LEU A 162 2.35 0.47 -0.49
C LEU A 162 2.30 1.60 0.55
N GLY A 163 2.93 1.42 1.71
CA GLY A 163 3.07 2.49 2.71
C GLY A 163 3.87 3.69 2.18
N ILE A 164 4.99 3.44 1.49
CA ILE A 164 5.77 4.50 0.82
C ILE A 164 4.93 5.21 -0.23
N LEU A 165 4.19 4.48 -1.06
CA LEU A 165 3.39 5.09 -2.13
C LEU A 165 2.14 5.80 -1.60
N CYS A 166 1.54 5.35 -0.50
CA CYS A 166 0.49 6.10 0.19
C CYS A 166 1.03 7.44 0.71
N ALA A 167 2.20 7.42 1.37
CA ALA A 167 2.85 8.63 1.86
C ALA A 167 3.28 9.56 0.73
N SER A 168 3.83 9.01 -0.35
CA SER A 168 4.16 9.74 -1.57
C SER A 168 2.93 10.45 -2.15
N ALA A 169 1.83 9.72 -2.35
CA ALA A 169 0.57 10.29 -2.83
C ALA A 169 0.02 11.36 -1.89
N GLY A 170 0.13 11.16 -0.57
CA GLY A 170 -0.25 12.16 0.43
C GLY A 170 0.53 13.46 0.28
N MET A 171 1.86 13.37 0.14
CA MET A 171 2.73 14.53 -0.06
C MET A 171 2.38 15.28 -1.35
N ILE A 172 2.23 14.56 -2.47
CA ILE A 172 1.86 15.14 -3.77
C ILE A 172 0.49 15.84 -3.69
N ALA A 173 -0.48 15.22 -3.02
CA ALA A 173 -1.81 15.80 -2.85
C ALA A 173 -1.79 17.06 -1.97
N SER A 174 -0.91 17.14 -0.96
CA SER A 174 -0.76 18.35 -0.13
C SER A 174 -0.19 19.54 -0.91
N GLU A 175 0.61 19.25 -1.94
CA GLU A 175 1.18 20.25 -2.87
C GLU A 175 0.19 20.66 -3.97
N GLY A 176 -1.00 20.07 -4.03
CA GLY A 176 -2.00 20.33 -5.07
C GLY A 176 -1.61 19.80 -6.45
N ILE A 177 -0.61 18.90 -6.53
CA ILE A 177 -0.12 18.32 -7.77
C ILE A 177 -1.02 17.14 -8.18
N PRO A 178 -1.39 17.01 -9.47
CA PRO A 178 -2.12 15.84 -9.96
C PRO A 178 -1.36 14.53 -9.72
N LEU A 179 -2.09 13.51 -9.24
CA LEU A 179 -1.53 12.18 -9.03
C LEU A 179 -1.36 11.46 -10.38
N SER A 180 -0.13 10.98 -10.65
CA SER A 180 0.16 10.02 -11.72
C SER A 180 1.04 8.89 -11.16
N PRO A 181 1.10 7.73 -11.84
CA PRO A 181 1.95 6.63 -11.40
C PRO A 181 3.42 7.04 -11.29
N GLU A 182 3.92 7.80 -12.27
CA GLU A 182 5.32 8.22 -12.39
C GLU A 182 5.68 9.25 -11.31
N VAL A 183 4.78 10.21 -11.04
CA VAL A 183 4.99 11.21 -9.97
C VAL A 183 4.98 10.53 -8.60
N CYS A 184 4.05 9.62 -8.36
CA CYS A 184 3.98 8.84 -7.11
C CYS A 184 5.23 7.97 -6.91
N ALA A 185 5.67 7.29 -7.97
CA ALA A 185 6.86 6.46 -7.95
C ALA A 185 8.14 7.28 -7.70
N SER A 186 8.32 8.40 -8.40
CA SER A 186 9.46 9.29 -8.26
C SER A 186 9.53 9.91 -6.86
N ARG A 187 8.41 10.38 -6.32
CA ARG A 187 8.37 10.92 -4.95
C ARG A 187 8.58 9.82 -3.90
N GLY A 188 8.08 8.61 -4.14
CA GLY A 188 8.36 7.43 -3.32
C GLY A 188 9.86 7.11 -3.26
N ALA A 189 10.53 7.11 -4.42
CA ALA A 189 11.98 6.93 -4.52
C ALA A 189 12.75 8.01 -3.75
N ALA A 190 12.31 9.27 -3.85
CA ALA A 190 12.92 10.38 -3.10
C ALA A 190 12.82 10.20 -1.57
N ILE A 191 11.70 9.68 -1.06
CA ILE A 191 11.50 9.36 0.36
C ILE A 191 12.49 8.28 0.82
N VAL A 192 12.77 7.26 0.00
CA VAL A 192 13.65 6.15 0.37
C VAL A 192 15.07 6.26 -0.22
N ARG A 193 15.45 7.43 -0.71
CA ARG A 193 16.76 7.66 -1.35
C ARG A 193 17.92 7.21 -0.45
N GLY A 194 18.75 6.30 -0.93
CA GLY A 194 19.91 5.75 -0.20
C GLY A 194 19.57 4.66 0.82
N ILE A 195 18.33 4.12 0.81
CA ILE A 195 17.90 3.09 1.77
C ILE A 195 18.68 1.79 1.62
N THR A 196 19.06 1.40 0.41
CA THR A 196 19.82 0.16 0.19
C THR A 196 21.19 0.28 0.85
N GLY A 197 21.91 1.37 0.56
CA GLY A 197 23.19 1.67 1.20
C GLY A 197 23.08 1.75 2.73
N ARG A 198 22.12 2.49 3.27
CA ARG A 198 21.97 2.67 4.73
C ARG A 198 21.59 1.37 5.45
N ASP A 199 20.55 0.68 4.98
CA ASP A 199 20.02 -0.51 5.66
C ASP A 199 21.01 -1.65 5.57
N PHE A 200 21.62 -1.86 4.41
CA PHE A 200 22.52 -2.99 4.25
C PHE A 200 23.95 -2.72 4.77
N ALA A 201 24.41 -1.46 4.86
CA ALA A 201 25.68 -1.16 5.54
C ALA A 201 25.63 -1.52 7.03
N SER A 202 24.47 -1.33 7.67
CA SER A 202 24.26 -1.69 9.08
C SER A 202 24.30 -3.20 9.35
N LEU A 203 24.19 -4.04 8.31
CA LEU A 203 24.25 -5.50 8.42
C LEU A 203 25.67 -6.06 8.55
N LYS A 204 26.68 -5.35 8.02
CA LYS A 204 28.09 -5.79 8.05
C LYS A 204 28.73 -5.68 9.45
N GLY A 205 27.96 -5.31 10.48
CA GLY A 205 28.43 -5.16 11.85
C GLY A 205 27.36 -5.38 12.92
N THR A 206 26.37 -6.25 12.71
CA THR A 206 25.26 -6.42 13.67
C THR A 206 25.73 -6.89 15.04
N ALA A 207 25.75 -5.94 15.97
CA ALA A 207 25.95 -6.09 17.41
C ALA A 207 24.68 -6.56 18.18
N ASP A 208 23.54 -6.75 17.50
CA ASP A 208 22.22 -6.94 18.16
C ASP A 208 21.67 -8.37 18.17
N GLY A 209 22.39 -9.37 17.65
CA GLY A 209 22.03 -10.78 17.79
C GLY A 209 20.69 -11.24 17.18
N ARG A 210 19.94 -10.37 16.48
CA ARG A 210 18.68 -10.75 15.82
C ARG A 210 18.94 -11.63 14.58
N PRO A 211 18.05 -12.59 14.26
CA PRO A 211 18.13 -13.32 13.01
C PRO A 211 17.91 -12.39 11.81
N LEU A 212 18.72 -12.60 10.77
CA LEU A 212 18.60 -11.89 9.49
C LEU A 212 17.34 -12.32 8.73
N THR A 213 16.65 -11.37 8.13
CA THR A 213 15.55 -11.66 7.21
C THR A 213 16.08 -12.31 5.92
N ALA A 214 15.21 -12.99 5.15
CA ALA A 214 15.62 -13.59 3.88
C ALA A 214 16.24 -12.56 2.91
N GLY A 215 15.64 -11.38 2.77
CA GLY A 215 16.18 -10.31 1.93
C GLY A 215 17.54 -9.77 2.40
N GLU A 216 17.77 -9.71 3.71
CA GLU A 216 19.08 -9.31 4.27
C GLU A 216 20.16 -10.35 3.99
N ARG A 217 19.81 -11.64 4.06
CA ARG A 217 20.72 -12.73 3.69
C ARG A 217 21.09 -12.68 2.20
N PHE A 218 20.10 -12.54 1.32
CA PHE A 218 20.34 -12.48 -0.13
C PHE A 218 21.12 -11.25 -0.57
N TYR A 219 20.93 -10.11 0.12
CA TYR A 219 21.78 -8.95 -0.14
C TYR A 219 23.25 -9.26 0.20
N LEU A 220 23.51 -9.88 1.35
CA LEU A 220 24.88 -10.19 1.79
C LEU A 220 25.55 -11.25 0.92
N SER A 221 24.81 -12.24 0.41
CA SER A 221 25.36 -13.30 -0.43
C SER A 221 25.51 -12.90 -1.90
N ASP A 222 24.49 -12.26 -2.47
CA ASP A 222 24.32 -12.13 -3.94
C ASP A 222 24.07 -10.69 -4.40
N GLY A 223 24.08 -9.71 -3.49
CA GLY A 223 23.81 -8.29 -3.81
C GLY A 223 22.34 -7.99 -4.15
N VAL A 224 21.44 -8.94 -3.92
CA VAL A 224 20.01 -8.80 -4.21
C VAL A 224 19.40 -7.76 -3.28
N THR A 225 18.92 -6.67 -3.86
CA THR A 225 18.35 -5.54 -3.11
C THR A 225 16.86 -5.74 -2.78
N GLY A 226 16.19 -6.61 -3.52
CA GLY A 226 14.76 -6.90 -3.38
C GLY A 226 13.89 -5.65 -3.40
N ILE A 227 12.83 -5.64 -2.58
CA ILE A 227 11.84 -4.57 -2.57
C ILE A 227 12.39 -3.19 -2.19
N ARG A 228 13.48 -3.14 -1.42
CA ARG A 228 14.15 -1.88 -1.08
C ARG A 228 14.79 -1.23 -2.30
N GLY A 229 15.48 -2.02 -3.12
CA GLY A 229 16.06 -1.54 -4.37
C GLY A 229 14.99 -1.16 -5.39
N GLU A 230 13.89 -1.92 -5.42
CA GLU A 230 12.74 -1.59 -6.26
C GLU A 230 12.13 -0.23 -5.89
N ALA A 231 11.90 0.02 -4.60
CA ALA A 231 11.39 1.31 -4.12
C ALA A 231 12.37 2.46 -4.36
N GLU A 232 13.67 2.25 -4.14
CA GLU A 232 14.71 3.26 -4.37
C GLU A 232 14.84 3.68 -5.84
N ARG A 233 14.55 2.78 -6.78
CA ARG A 233 14.49 3.09 -8.22
C ARG A 233 13.15 3.63 -8.69
N GLY A 234 12.16 3.77 -7.81
CA GLY A 234 10.82 4.22 -8.18
C GLY A 234 9.98 3.14 -8.87
N PHE A 235 10.06 1.90 -8.39
CA PHE A 235 9.21 0.78 -8.82
C PHE A 235 9.17 0.57 -10.36
N PRO A 236 10.32 0.40 -11.04
CA PRO A 236 10.37 0.24 -12.49
C PRO A 236 9.58 -0.99 -12.98
N SER A 237 9.52 -2.08 -12.22
CA SER A 237 8.74 -3.27 -12.59
C SER A 237 7.24 -2.97 -12.59
N VAL A 238 6.78 -2.11 -11.66
CA VAL A 238 5.38 -1.69 -11.58
C VAL A 238 5.04 -0.75 -12.72
N THR A 239 5.79 0.34 -12.86
CA THR A 239 5.48 1.41 -13.82
C THR A 239 5.78 1.02 -15.27
N GLY A 240 6.83 0.22 -15.49
CA GLY A 240 7.27 -0.21 -16.82
C GLY A 240 6.71 -1.54 -17.30
N THR A 241 6.18 -2.40 -16.42
CA THR A 241 5.75 -3.76 -16.81
C THR A 241 4.36 -4.12 -16.27
N GLY A 242 4.17 -4.13 -14.96
CA GLY A 242 2.90 -4.55 -14.35
C GLY A 242 1.72 -3.67 -14.74
N LEU A 243 1.86 -2.34 -14.63
CA LEU A 243 0.80 -1.37 -14.93
C LEU A 243 0.47 -1.31 -16.43
N PRO A 244 1.45 -1.28 -17.36
CA PRO A 244 1.17 -1.41 -18.79
C PRO A 244 0.45 -2.72 -19.15
N SER A 245 0.85 -3.86 -18.57
CA SER A 245 0.20 -5.16 -18.81
C SER A 245 -1.27 -5.12 -18.36
N LEU A 246 -1.53 -4.73 -17.11
CA LEU A 246 -2.89 -4.61 -16.56
C LEU A 246 -3.76 -3.67 -17.40
N ARG A 247 -3.27 -2.47 -17.75
CA ARG A 247 -4.04 -1.51 -18.55
C ARG A 247 -4.30 -2.01 -19.97
N SER A 248 -3.34 -2.72 -20.58
CA SER A 248 -3.50 -3.33 -21.91
C SER A 248 -4.58 -4.40 -21.91
N SER A 249 -4.61 -5.28 -20.89
CA SER A 249 -5.64 -6.30 -20.76
C SER A 249 -7.03 -5.69 -20.55
N LEU A 250 -7.16 -4.65 -19.71
CA LEU A 250 -8.41 -3.91 -19.57
C LEU A 250 -8.86 -3.26 -20.89
N ALA A 251 -7.95 -2.65 -21.64
CA ALA A 251 -8.25 -2.04 -22.94
C ALA A 251 -8.72 -3.06 -24.00
N LYS A 252 -8.28 -4.32 -23.87
CA LYS A 252 -8.75 -5.45 -24.68
C LYS A 252 -10.11 -6.02 -24.21
N GLY A 253 -10.71 -5.44 -23.16
CA GLY A 253 -12.02 -5.84 -22.64
C GLY A 253 -12.00 -7.01 -21.65
N LEU A 254 -10.83 -7.37 -21.13
CA LEU A 254 -10.73 -8.40 -20.09
C LEU A 254 -11.33 -7.89 -18.78
N SER A 255 -11.76 -8.82 -17.93
CA SER A 255 -12.19 -8.50 -16.57
C SER A 255 -11.03 -7.93 -15.75
N LEU A 256 -11.33 -7.16 -14.69
CA LEU A 256 -10.29 -6.67 -13.78
C LEU A 256 -9.47 -7.81 -13.19
N ASN A 257 -10.10 -8.92 -12.84
CA ASN A 257 -9.42 -10.12 -12.34
C ASN A 257 -8.42 -10.66 -13.37
N ASP A 258 -8.85 -10.87 -14.62
CA ASP A 258 -8.00 -11.39 -15.68
C ASP A 258 -6.83 -10.44 -15.98
N ALA A 259 -7.09 -9.13 -16.00
CA ALA A 259 -6.06 -8.12 -16.18
C ALA A 259 -5.05 -8.06 -15.01
N MET A 260 -5.50 -8.31 -13.78
CA MET A 260 -4.62 -8.44 -12.62
C MET A 260 -3.75 -9.69 -12.71
N VAL A 261 -4.28 -10.81 -13.19
CA VAL A 261 -3.48 -12.02 -13.41
C VAL A 261 -2.44 -11.78 -14.50
N ASP A 262 -2.79 -11.16 -15.63
CA ASP A 262 -1.81 -10.78 -16.67
C ASP A 262 -0.76 -9.79 -16.14
N GLY A 263 -1.17 -8.83 -15.29
CA GLY A 263 -0.26 -7.93 -14.58
C GLY A 263 0.72 -8.68 -13.68
N LEU A 264 0.24 -9.68 -12.93
CA LEU A 264 1.05 -10.53 -12.07
C LEU A 264 2.06 -11.36 -12.87
N LEU A 265 1.61 -11.99 -13.95
CA LEU A 265 2.49 -12.75 -14.85
C LEU A 265 3.59 -11.85 -15.42
N ALA A 266 3.22 -10.64 -15.85
CA ALA A 266 4.19 -9.68 -16.36
C ALA A 266 5.24 -9.29 -15.30
N LEU A 267 4.82 -9.07 -14.06
CA LEU A 267 5.72 -8.84 -12.93
C LEU A 267 6.65 -10.03 -12.67
N MET A 268 6.14 -11.26 -12.72
CA MET A 268 6.94 -12.49 -12.57
C MET A 268 8.05 -12.61 -13.64
N THR A 269 7.93 -11.94 -14.79
CA THR A 269 8.98 -11.96 -15.81
C THR A 269 10.20 -11.10 -15.46
N VAL A 270 10.03 -10.02 -14.69
CA VAL A 270 11.07 -9.00 -14.46
C VAL A 270 11.52 -8.86 -13.00
N VAL A 271 10.67 -9.23 -12.04
CA VAL A 271 10.95 -9.04 -10.61
C VAL A 271 11.96 -10.07 -10.11
N GLU A 272 13.00 -9.60 -9.41
CA GLU A 272 13.90 -10.44 -8.62
C GLU A 272 13.24 -10.72 -7.25
N ASP A 273 12.55 -11.85 -7.14
CA ASP A 273 11.70 -12.16 -5.99
C ASP A 273 12.45 -12.97 -4.93
N THR A 274 12.77 -12.30 -3.82
CA THR A 274 13.46 -12.93 -2.69
C THR A 274 12.71 -14.11 -2.06
N ASN A 275 11.38 -14.18 -2.19
CA ASN A 275 10.61 -15.33 -1.71
C ASN A 275 10.86 -16.56 -2.60
N ILE A 276 10.91 -16.37 -3.92
CA ILE A 276 11.26 -17.43 -4.86
C ILE A 276 12.70 -17.88 -4.63
N LEU A 277 13.65 -16.93 -4.54
CA LEU A 277 15.05 -17.23 -4.26
C LEU A 277 15.21 -18.05 -2.97
N SER A 278 14.45 -17.72 -1.92
CA SER A 278 14.52 -18.43 -0.64
C SER A 278 14.08 -19.89 -0.70
N ARG A 279 13.20 -20.25 -1.65
CA ARG A 279 12.59 -21.58 -1.74
C ARG A 279 13.19 -22.43 -2.86
N GLY A 280 13.47 -21.83 -4.01
CA GLY A 280 13.94 -22.51 -5.21
C GLY A 280 15.24 -21.98 -5.81
N GLY A 281 15.84 -20.94 -5.20
CA GLY A 281 17.04 -20.30 -5.74
C GLY A 281 16.86 -19.75 -7.15
N ARG A 282 17.98 -19.60 -7.88
CA ARG A 282 18.00 -19.09 -9.26
C ARG A 282 17.26 -20.00 -10.25
N GLU A 283 17.23 -21.30 -9.98
CA GLU A 283 16.47 -22.25 -10.79
C GLU A 283 14.96 -22.03 -10.62
N GLY A 284 14.49 -21.80 -9.40
CA GLY A 284 13.10 -21.42 -9.13
C GLY A 284 12.69 -20.12 -9.84
N GLU A 285 13.56 -19.10 -9.84
CA GLU A 285 13.31 -17.87 -10.59
C GLU A 285 13.21 -18.12 -12.10
N ARG A 286 14.10 -18.97 -12.64
CA ARG A 286 14.08 -19.33 -14.06
C ARG A 286 12.78 -20.04 -14.43
N ILE A 287 12.35 -21.03 -13.63
CA ILE A 287 11.09 -21.75 -13.80
C ILE A 287 9.91 -20.77 -13.80
N VAL A 288 9.85 -19.85 -12.82
CA VAL A 288 8.77 -18.87 -12.72
C VAL A 288 8.73 -17.97 -13.96
N ARG A 289 9.88 -17.42 -14.34
CA ARG A 289 10.00 -16.50 -15.48
C ARG A 289 9.59 -17.17 -16.79
N GLU A 290 10.10 -18.36 -17.08
CA GLU A 290 9.82 -19.07 -18.34
C GLU A 290 8.33 -19.41 -18.47
N ASN A 291 7.69 -19.87 -17.39
CA ASN A 291 6.27 -20.19 -17.41
C ASN A 291 5.40 -18.93 -17.53
N ALA A 292 5.76 -17.83 -16.85
CA ALA A 292 5.04 -16.57 -16.97
C ALA A 292 5.15 -15.96 -18.38
N VAL A 293 6.34 -16.00 -18.99
CA VAL A 293 6.55 -15.58 -20.38
C VAL A 293 5.69 -16.42 -21.32
N TYR A 294 5.75 -17.75 -21.22
CA TYR A 294 4.97 -18.65 -22.07
C TYR A 294 3.47 -18.37 -21.97
N ALA A 295 2.92 -18.25 -20.75
CA ALA A 295 1.50 -17.99 -20.54
C ALA A 295 1.06 -16.67 -21.20
N LEU A 296 1.88 -15.62 -21.13
CA LEU A 296 1.62 -14.34 -21.80
C LEU A 296 1.72 -14.45 -23.33
N GLU A 297 2.72 -15.17 -23.85
CA GLU A 297 2.93 -15.37 -25.30
C GLU A 297 1.77 -16.13 -25.95
N VAL A 298 1.19 -17.12 -25.27
CA VAL A 298 0.01 -17.85 -25.77
C VAL A 298 -1.31 -17.10 -25.55
N GLY A 299 -1.26 -15.83 -25.12
CA GLY A 299 -2.42 -14.92 -25.05
C GLY A 299 -2.95 -14.60 -23.65
N GLY A 300 -2.24 -15.01 -22.59
CA GLY A 300 -2.57 -14.71 -21.21
C GLY A 300 -4.00 -15.12 -20.83
N MET A 301 -4.62 -14.35 -19.94
CA MET A 301 -6.02 -14.59 -19.57
C MET A 301 -7.03 -14.21 -20.67
N GLY A 302 -6.56 -13.70 -21.81
CA GLY A 302 -7.39 -13.41 -22.99
C GLY A 302 -7.66 -14.62 -23.88
N SER A 303 -6.85 -15.69 -23.78
CA SER A 303 -6.98 -16.89 -24.60
C SER A 303 -7.35 -18.12 -23.77
N LYS A 304 -7.78 -19.20 -24.44
CA LYS A 304 -8.05 -20.47 -23.78
C LYS A 304 -6.74 -21.13 -23.35
N GLU A 305 -5.75 -21.09 -24.25
CA GLU A 305 -4.42 -21.65 -24.09
C GLU A 305 -3.66 -20.99 -22.94
N GLY A 306 -3.74 -19.66 -22.81
CA GLY A 306 -3.12 -18.94 -21.71
C GLY A 306 -3.78 -19.23 -20.36
N LYS A 307 -5.12 -19.31 -20.29
CA LYS A 307 -5.82 -19.76 -19.08
C LYS A 307 -5.41 -21.17 -18.65
N GLU A 308 -5.18 -22.07 -19.61
CA GLU A 308 -4.71 -23.42 -19.34
C GLU A 308 -3.26 -23.41 -18.84
N ALA A 309 -2.37 -22.64 -19.49
CA ALA A 309 -0.99 -22.46 -19.06
C ALA A 309 -0.90 -21.92 -17.61
N VAL A 310 -1.73 -20.93 -17.24
CA VAL A 310 -1.75 -20.40 -15.86
C VAL A 310 -2.23 -21.45 -14.85
N ARG A 311 -3.20 -22.29 -15.21
CA ARG A 311 -3.65 -23.39 -14.33
C ARG A 311 -2.57 -24.45 -14.13
N GLU A 312 -1.89 -24.86 -15.20
CA GLU A 312 -0.78 -25.81 -15.14
C GLU A 312 0.40 -25.26 -14.32
N MET A 313 0.69 -23.96 -14.49
CA MET A 313 1.71 -23.23 -13.75
C MET A 313 1.46 -23.27 -12.24
N ASN A 314 0.20 -23.15 -11.79
CA ASN A 314 -0.13 -23.25 -10.37
C ASN A 314 0.25 -24.63 -9.80
N GLY A 315 -0.04 -25.70 -10.53
CA GLY A 315 0.35 -27.07 -10.16
C GLY A 315 1.87 -27.24 -10.11
N LEU A 316 2.59 -26.69 -11.09
CA LEU A 316 4.05 -26.71 -11.13
C LEU A 316 4.67 -25.97 -9.93
N PHE A 317 4.26 -24.73 -9.69
CA PHE A 317 4.83 -23.91 -8.62
C PHE A 317 4.55 -24.53 -7.25
N THR A 318 3.36 -25.10 -7.04
CA THR A 318 3.03 -25.82 -5.81
C THR A 318 3.96 -27.01 -5.60
N ARG A 319 4.19 -27.85 -6.62
CA ARG A 319 5.11 -29.02 -6.52
C ARG A 319 6.56 -28.61 -6.27
N CYS A 320 7.00 -27.51 -6.88
CA CYS A 320 8.35 -26.98 -6.71
C CYS A 320 8.50 -26.10 -5.45
N ASN A 321 7.45 -25.96 -4.64
CA ASN A 321 7.40 -25.04 -3.50
C ASN A 321 7.80 -23.60 -3.86
N LEU A 322 7.40 -23.11 -5.03
CA LEU A 322 7.69 -21.76 -5.52
C LEU A 322 6.51 -20.84 -5.19
N SER A 323 6.81 -19.68 -4.61
CA SER A 323 5.80 -18.69 -4.28
C SER A 323 6.27 -17.28 -4.67
N PRO A 324 5.72 -16.69 -5.74
CA PRO A 324 6.06 -15.35 -6.24
C PRO A 324 5.51 -14.21 -5.36
N GLY A 325 5.85 -14.21 -4.06
CA GLY A 325 5.28 -13.31 -3.05
C GLY A 325 5.67 -11.85 -3.26
N GLY A 326 6.91 -11.57 -3.66
CA GLY A 326 7.35 -10.22 -4.03
C GLY A 326 6.62 -9.70 -5.27
N SER A 327 6.36 -10.56 -6.26
CA SER A 327 5.53 -10.19 -7.42
C SER A 327 4.07 -9.90 -7.01
N ALA A 328 3.51 -10.62 -6.04
CA ALA A 328 2.17 -10.38 -5.51
C ALA A 328 2.06 -9.03 -4.78
N ASP A 329 3.03 -8.70 -3.92
CA ASP A 329 3.12 -7.39 -3.27
C ASP A 329 3.17 -6.25 -4.31
N LEU A 330 3.94 -6.44 -5.39
CA LEU A 330 4.02 -5.48 -6.49
C LEU A 330 2.74 -5.42 -7.34
N LEU A 331 1.97 -6.50 -7.44
CA LEU A 331 0.65 -6.48 -8.08
C LEU A 331 -0.32 -5.57 -7.32
N ALA A 332 -0.37 -5.67 -5.98
CA ALA A 332 -1.19 -4.76 -5.18
C ALA A 332 -0.76 -3.30 -5.39
N VAL A 333 0.55 -3.03 -5.50
CA VAL A 333 1.08 -1.70 -5.85
C VAL A 333 0.64 -1.27 -7.26
N THR A 334 0.69 -2.15 -8.25
CA THR A 334 0.20 -1.89 -9.62
C THR A 334 -1.27 -1.50 -9.63
N VAL A 335 -2.11 -2.26 -8.91
CA VAL A 335 -3.55 -1.99 -8.81
C VAL A 335 -3.82 -0.68 -8.07
N PHE A 336 -3.05 -0.39 -7.01
CA PHE A 336 -3.15 0.88 -6.31
C PHE A 336 -2.90 2.06 -7.26
N LEU A 337 -1.80 2.06 -8.02
CA LEU A 337 -1.49 3.14 -8.96
C LEU A 337 -2.50 3.22 -10.11
N HIS A 338 -3.04 2.08 -10.56
CA HIS A 338 -4.11 2.05 -11.54
C HIS A 338 -5.38 2.75 -11.02
N LEU A 339 -5.84 2.39 -9.82
CA LEU A 339 -7.07 2.94 -9.22
C LEU A 339 -6.91 4.38 -8.72
N LEU A 340 -5.71 4.77 -8.32
CA LEU A 340 -5.43 6.11 -7.79
C LEU A 340 -5.46 7.18 -8.88
N THR A 341 -5.23 6.77 -10.14
CA THR A 341 -5.03 7.69 -11.26
C THR A 341 -6.26 7.63 -12.17
N PRO A 342 -6.75 8.78 -12.66
CA PRO A 342 -7.85 8.78 -13.62
C PRO A 342 -7.46 7.92 -14.83
N ALA A 343 -8.40 7.16 -15.38
CA ALA A 343 -8.18 6.52 -16.66
C ALA A 343 -7.84 7.62 -17.68
N SER A 344 -6.66 7.55 -18.28
CA SER A 344 -6.35 8.36 -19.45
C SER A 344 -7.36 7.97 -20.53
N GLY A 345 -8.32 8.86 -20.79
CA GLY A 345 -9.29 8.71 -21.87
C GLY A 345 -8.63 8.83 -23.24
#